data_AF-A0A7C4GD88-F1
#
_entry.id   AF-A0A7C4GD88-F1
#
_cell.length_a   1.000
_cell.length_b   1.000
_cell.length_c   1.000
_cell.angle_alpha   90.00
_cell.angle_beta   90.00
_cell.angle_gamma   90.00
#
_symmetry.space_group_name_H-M   'P 1'
#
loop_
_entity.id
_entity.type
_entity.pdbx_description
1 polymer ?
#
loop_
_entity_poly.entity_id
_entity_poly.type
_entity_poly.pdbx_seq_one_letter_code
_entity_poly.pdbx_strand_id
1 'polypeptide(L)'
;MSRARVILGLIAGVLLLLSAASHSLLGGPAILAELDKAGAPADLRFAVHAGWQFGGVAMLALGAVALAVHGWRYRGRSVPAAVPWALAAAYLGFGGWALVASGFEPFWLVFVVPGLLFAVAAPPPRADR
;
A
#
# COMPACT_ATOMS: atom_id res chain seq x y z
N MET A 1 -18.94 -15.11 1.97
CA MET A 1 -18.56 -13.89 1.23
C MET A 1 -18.64 -14.18 -0.26
N SER A 2 -18.99 -13.19 -1.09
CA SER A 2 -19.01 -13.38 -2.55
C SER A 2 -17.59 -13.53 -3.10
N ARG A 3 -17.43 -14.35 -4.15
CA ARG A 3 -16.16 -14.50 -4.88
C ARG A 3 -15.62 -13.16 -5.37
N ALA A 4 -16.52 -12.24 -5.72
CA ALA A 4 -16.18 -10.86 -6.13
C ALA A 4 -15.32 -10.13 -5.08
N ARG A 5 -15.69 -10.16 -3.79
CA ARG A 5 -14.89 -9.50 -2.73
C ARG A 5 -13.48 -10.08 -2.61
N VAL A 6 -13.34 -11.39 -2.76
CA VAL A 6 -12.03 -12.06 -2.73
C VAL A 6 -11.18 -11.63 -3.93
N ILE A 7 -11.78 -11.55 -5.12
CA ILE A 7 -11.10 -11.08 -6.34
C ILE A 7 -10.65 -9.63 -6.17
N LEU A 8 -11.47 -8.74 -5.62
CA LEU A 8 -11.08 -7.35 -5.33
C LEU A 8 -9.87 -7.29 -4.38
N GLY A 9 -9.84 -8.12 -3.34
CA GLY A 9 -8.70 -8.18 -2.43
C GLY A 9 -7.42 -8.72 -3.08
N LEU A 10 -7.54 -9.65 -4.03
CA LEU A 10 -6.41 -10.12 -4.85
C LEU A 10 -5.90 -9.00 -5.76
N ILE A 11 -6.81 -8.29 -6.45
CA ILE A 11 -6.45 -7.13 -7.30
C ILE A 11 -5.74 -6.07 -6.46
N ALA A 12 -6.27 -5.72 -5.29
CA ALA A 12 -5.64 -4.77 -4.38
C ALA A 12 -4.23 -5.22 -3.93
N GLY A 13 -4.06 -6.52 -3.64
CA GLY A 13 -2.75 -7.10 -3.32
C GLY A 13 -1.75 -7.02 -4.47
N VAL A 14 -2.19 -7.25 -5.71
CA VAL A 14 -1.35 -7.07 -6.91
C VAL A 14 -0.97 -5.61 -7.09
N LEU A 15 -1.92 -4.68 -6.96
CA LEU A 15 -1.63 -3.25 -7.04
C LEU A 15 -0.58 -2.85 -6.01
N LEU A 16 -0.70 -3.34 -4.77
CA LEU A 16 0.27 -3.09 -3.71
C LEU A 16 1.68 -3.60 -4.05
N LEU A 17 1.81 -4.79 -4.64
CA LEU A 17 3.11 -5.29 -5.13
C LEU A 17 3.68 -4.43 -6.25
N LEU A 18 2.85 -4.05 -7.23
CA LEU A 18 3.29 -3.18 -8.33
C LEU A 18 3.71 -1.81 -7.79
N SER A 19 3.01 -1.28 -6.79
CA SER A 19 3.39 -0.04 -6.11
C SER A 19 4.75 -0.14 -5.43
N ALA A 20 5.17 -1.30 -4.92
CA ALA A 20 6.51 -1.47 -4.34
C ALA A 20 7.62 -1.28 -5.39
N ALA A 21 7.40 -1.79 -6.61
CA ALA A 21 8.31 -1.58 -7.73
C ALA A 21 8.32 -0.12 -8.17
N SER A 22 7.15 0.49 -8.37
CA SER A 22 7.06 1.92 -8.73
C SER A 22 7.67 2.82 -7.67
N HIS A 23 7.49 2.52 -6.38
CA HIS A 23 8.12 3.24 -5.28
C HIS A 23 9.64 3.16 -5.42
N SER A 24 10.21 1.95 -5.39
CA SER A 24 11.67 1.77 -5.28
C SER A 24 12.43 2.09 -6.57
N LEU A 25 11.87 1.72 -7.73
CA LEU A 25 12.56 1.79 -9.03
C LEU A 25 12.28 3.08 -9.80
N LEU A 26 11.12 3.70 -9.60
CA LEU A 26 10.74 4.94 -10.32
C LEU A 26 10.79 6.15 -9.40
N GLY A 27 10.14 6.08 -8.24
CA GLY A 27 10.08 7.20 -7.29
C GLY A 27 11.42 7.50 -6.61
N GLY A 28 12.17 6.46 -6.25
CA GLY A 28 13.45 6.59 -5.55
C GLY A 28 14.48 7.40 -6.32
N PRO A 29 14.83 7.01 -7.57
CA PRO A 29 15.78 7.77 -8.39
C PRO A 29 15.33 9.21 -8.65
N ALA A 30 14.03 9.44 -8.84
CA ALA A 30 13.50 10.79 -9.06
C ALA A 30 13.72 11.69 -7.85
N ILE A 31 13.41 11.22 -6.63
CA ILE A 31 13.65 12.01 -5.41
C ILE A 31 15.13 12.22 -5.14
N LEU A 32 15.96 11.20 -5.36
CA LEU A 32 17.42 11.37 -5.21
C LEU A 32 17.96 12.41 -6.19
N ALA A 33 17.50 12.41 -7.44
CA ALA A 33 17.90 13.44 -8.40
C ALA A 33 17.47 14.85 -7.97
N GLU A 34 16.29 15.02 -7.35
CA GLU A 34 15.87 16.31 -6.80
C GLU A 34 16.70 16.72 -5.57
N LEU A 35 17.07 15.79 -4.69
CA LEU A 35 17.98 16.06 -3.58
C LEU A 35 19.37 16.49 -4.08
N ASP A 36 19.85 15.89 -5.17
CA ASP A 36 21.13 16.23 -5.79
C ASP A 36 21.10 17.66 -6.34
N LYS A 37 20.04 18.02 -7.06
CA LYS A 37 19.81 19.38 -7.56
C LYS A 37 19.72 20.41 -6.44
N ALA A 38 19.15 20.03 -5.30
CA ALA A 38 19.04 20.87 -4.12
C ALA A 38 20.35 20.98 -3.32
N GLY A 39 21.42 20.27 -3.71
CA GLY A 39 22.69 20.27 -2.97
C GLY A 39 22.57 19.63 -1.59
N ALA A 40 21.69 18.64 -1.44
CA ALA A 40 21.41 18.02 -0.15
C ALA A 40 22.67 17.35 0.46
N PRO A 41 22.87 17.47 1.78
CA PRO A 41 23.95 16.78 2.49
C PRO A 41 23.95 15.26 2.24
N ALA A 42 25.15 14.66 2.24
CA ALA A 42 25.32 13.24 1.91
C ALA A 42 24.62 12.29 2.90
N ASP A 43 24.59 12.65 4.18
CA ASP A 43 23.89 11.92 5.24
C ASP A 43 22.37 11.96 5.06
N LEU A 44 21.79 13.11 4.69
CA LEU A 44 20.38 13.23 4.36
C LEU A 44 20.01 12.38 3.13
N ARG A 45 20.82 12.44 2.07
CA ARG A 45 20.62 11.61 0.87
C ARG A 45 20.64 10.13 1.20
N PHE A 46 21.59 9.70 2.02
CA PHE A 46 21.68 8.32 2.51
C PHE A 46 20.44 7.92 3.31
N ALA A 47 20.03 8.75 4.29
CA ALA A 47 18.88 8.46 5.13
C ALA A 47 17.58 8.35 4.30
N VAL A 48 17.38 9.26 3.34
CA VAL A 48 16.23 9.20 2.42
C VAL A 48 16.29 7.94 1.56
N HIS A 49 17.44 7.62 0.96
CA HIS A 49 17.58 6.41 0.15
C HIS A 49 17.28 5.14 0.95
N ALA A 50 17.86 5.01 2.14
CA ALA A 50 17.65 3.85 3.01
C ALA A 50 16.19 3.71 3.44
N GLY A 51 15.56 4.81 3.87
CA GLY A 51 14.14 4.84 4.23
C GLY A 51 13.24 4.49 3.05
N TRP A 52 13.59 4.95 1.86
CA TRP A 52 12.86 4.66 0.62
C TRP A 52 12.93 3.18 0.23
N GLN A 53 14.12 2.57 0.29
CA GLN A 53 14.27 1.13 0.03
C GLN A 53 13.54 0.28 1.08
N PHE A 54 13.62 0.67 2.35
CA PHE A 54 12.86 0.00 3.41
C PHE A 54 11.36 0.08 3.17
N GLY A 55 10.84 1.26 2.80
CA GLY A 55 9.44 1.45 2.40
C GLY A 55 9.04 0.52 1.26
N GLY A 56 9.89 0.40 0.23
CA GLY A 56 9.71 -0.54 -0.88
C GLY A 56 9.60 -1.99 -0.45
N VAL A 57 10.54 -2.48 0.37
CA VAL A 57 10.53 -3.85 0.90
C VAL A 57 9.31 -4.10 1.78
N ALA A 58 8.91 -3.12 2.61
CA ALA A 58 7.71 -3.21 3.44
C ALA A 58 6.43 -3.32 2.58
N MET A 59 6.31 -2.53 1.52
CA MET A 59 5.19 -2.60 0.57
C MET A 59 5.14 -3.96 -0.14
N LEU A 60 6.30 -4.49 -0.55
CA LEU A 60 6.40 -5.81 -1.16
C LEU A 60 5.92 -6.91 -0.20
N ALA A 61 6.39 -6.89 1.04
CA ALA A 61 5.99 -7.85 2.07
C ALA A 61 4.48 -7.76 2.37
N LEU A 62 3.94 -6.55 2.55
CA LEU A 62 2.51 -6.35 2.79
C LEU A 62 1.65 -6.79 1.59
N GLY A 63 2.10 -6.54 0.35
CA GLY A 63 1.47 -7.03 -0.87
C GLY A 63 1.42 -8.56 -0.91
N ALA A 64 2.54 -9.22 -0.61
CA ALA A 64 2.61 -10.68 -0.55
C ALA A 64 1.68 -11.26 0.54
N VAL A 65 1.64 -10.65 1.72
CA VAL A 65 0.71 -11.03 2.81
C VAL A 65 -0.74 -10.85 2.37
N ALA A 66 -1.08 -9.72 1.71
CA ALA A 66 -2.42 -9.47 1.20
C ALA A 66 -2.86 -10.53 0.19
N LEU A 67 -1.98 -10.91 -0.74
CA LEU A 67 -2.24 -11.97 -1.70
C LEU A 67 -2.39 -13.34 -1.05
N ALA A 68 -1.53 -13.68 -0.08
CA ALA A 68 -1.62 -14.94 0.65
C ALA A 68 -2.96 -15.05 1.40
N VAL A 69 -3.34 -14.01 2.14
CA VAL A 69 -4.60 -13.97 2.90
C VAL A 69 -5.81 -14.14 1.98
N HIS A 70 -5.88 -13.40 0.88
CA HIS A 70 -7.00 -13.52 -0.05
C HIS A 70 -6.97 -14.81 -0.87
N GLY A 71 -5.78 -15.33 -1.19
CA GLY A 71 -5.61 -16.63 -1.84
C GLY A 71 -6.07 -17.79 -0.94
N TRP A 72 -5.77 -17.73 0.36
CA TRP A 72 -6.29 -18.70 1.33
C TRP A 72 -7.81 -18.59 1.48
N ARG A 73 -8.39 -17.38 1.50
CA ARG A 73 -9.86 -17.20 1.47
C ARG A 73 -10.48 -17.78 0.21
N TYR A 74 -9.85 -17.58 -0.94
CA TYR A 74 -10.33 -18.13 -2.21
C TYR A 74 -10.43 -19.66 -2.16
N ARG A 75 -9.49 -20.30 -1.44
CA ARG A 75 -9.48 -21.76 -1.17
C ARG A 75 -10.39 -22.18 -0.01
N GLY A 76 -11.25 -21.30 0.50
CA GLY A 76 -12.20 -21.60 1.57
C GLY A 76 -11.62 -21.63 2.98
N ARG A 77 -10.37 -21.18 3.19
CA ARG A 77 -9.77 -21.16 4.54
C ARG A 77 -10.26 -19.96 5.35
N SER A 78 -10.47 -20.17 6.66
CA SER A 78 -10.71 -19.10 7.62
C SER A 78 -9.42 -18.32 7.84
N VAL A 79 -9.46 -17.00 7.64
CA VAL A 79 -8.32 -16.12 7.89
C VAL A 79 -8.78 -14.79 8.52
N PRO A 80 -7.95 -14.16 9.38
CA PRO A 80 -8.34 -12.97 10.14
C PRO A 80 -8.80 -11.81 9.26
N ALA A 81 -9.92 -11.19 9.62
CA ALA A 81 -10.42 -9.97 8.98
C ALA A 81 -9.55 -8.74 9.26
N ALA A 82 -8.70 -8.80 10.30
CA ALA A 82 -7.83 -7.70 10.70
C ALA A 82 -6.88 -7.23 9.60
N VAL A 83 -6.35 -8.15 8.78
CA VAL A 83 -5.36 -7.82 7.73
C VAL A 83 -5.93 -6.86 6.67
N PRO A 84 -7.02 -7.18 5.93
CA PRO A 84 -7.56 -6.24 4.94
C PRO A 84 -8.05 -4.93 5.58
N TRP A 85 -8.56 -4.95 6.81
CA TRP A 85 -8.96 -3.73 7.50
C TRP A 85 -7.77 -2.84 7.87
N ALA A 86 -6.68 -3.41 8.36
CA ALA A 86 -5.46 -2.66 8.66
C ALA A 86 -4.88 -2.03 7.40
N LEU A 87 -4.84 -2.77 6.29
CA LEU A 87 -4.39 -2.24 4.99
C LEU A 87 -5.31 -1.13 4.49
N ALA A 88 -6.63 -1.33 4.56
CA ALA A 88 -7.61 -0.32 4.18
C ALA A 88 -7.45 0.97 5.00
N ALA A 89 -7.36 0.85 6.33
CA ALA A 89 -7.19 2.00 7.21
C ALA A 89 -5.88 2.76 6.93
N ALA A 90 -4.76 2.03 6.76
CA ALA A 90 -3.47 2.64 6.45
C ALA A 90 -3.50 3.38 5.10
N TYR A 91 -4.03 2.75 4.05
CA TYR A 91 -4.08 3.31 2.71
C TYR A 91 -5.05 4.49 2.58
N LEU A 92 -6.24 4.39 3.19
CA LEU A 92 -7.22 5.47 3.18
C LEU A 92 -6.76 6.65 4.05
N GLY A 93 -6.19 6.37 5.24
CA GLY A 93 -5.64 7.40 6.11
C GLY A 93 -4.51 8.17 5.45
N PHE A 94 -3.52 7.46 4.89
CA PHE A 94 -2.43 8.09 4.15
C PHE A 94 -2.92 8.79 2.88
N GLY A 95 -3.84 8.19 2.13
CA GLY A 95 -4.41 8.81 0.93
C GLY A 95 -5.18 10.10 1.22
N GLY A 96 -5.94 10.13 2.32
CA GLY A 96 -6.63 11.33 2.79
C GLY A 96 -5.66 12.44 3.21
N TRP A 97 -4.57 12.09 3.89
CA TRP A 97 -3.49 13.04 4.19
C TRP A 97 -2.79 13.53 2.91
N ALA A 98 -2.45 12.61 2.00
CA ALA A 98 -1.74 12.91 0.76
C ALA A 98 -2.55 13.86 -0.14
N LEU A 99 -3.88 13.70 -0.21
CA LEU A 99 -4.79 14.59 -0.93
C LEU A 99 -4.59 16.06 -0.53
N VAL A 100 -4.49 16.32 0.77
CA VAL A 100 -4.31 17.69 1.29
C VAL A 100 -2.85 18.13 1.16
N ALA A 101 -1.90 17.26 1.51
CA ALA A 101 -0.47 17.57 1.49
C ALA A 101 0.09 17.81 0.09
N SER A 102 -0.49 17.19 -0.95
CA SER A 102 -0.09 17.36 -2.34
C SER A 102 -0.79 18.52 -3.06
N GLY A 103 -1.63 19.29 -2.36
CA GLY A 103 -2.41 20.35 -3.01
C GLY A 103 -3.43 19.81 -4.01
N PHE A 104 -4.07 18.67 -3.70
CA PHE A 104 -5.05 17.98 -4.56
C PHE A 104 -4.49 17.36 -5.85
N GLU A 105 -3.17 17.29 -6.01
CA GLU A 105 -2.54 16.56 -7.12
C GLU A 105 -2.97 15.09 -7.14
N PRO A 106 -3.32 14.49 -8.30
CA PRO A 106 -3.94 13.16 -8.39
C PRO A 106 -3.17 11.98 -7.78
N PHE A 107 -1.93 12.18 -7.32
CA PHE A 107 -1.09 11.16 -6.69
C PHE A 107 -1.78 10.45 -5.50
N TRP A 108 -2.66 11.13 -4.76
CA TRP A 108 -3.42 10.51 -3.67
C TRP A 108 -4.27 9.30 -4.11
N LEU A 109 -4.68 9.22 -5.38
CA LEU A 109 -5.45 8.10 -5.93
C LEU A 109 -4.70 6.78 -5.83
N VAL A 110 -3.36 6.81 -5.89
CA VAL A 110 -2.50 5.63 -5.76
C VAL A 110 -2.69 4.94 -4.40
N PHE A 111 -3.12 5.69 -3.38
CA PHE A 111 -3.39 5.16 -2.04
C PHE A 111 -4.89 4.91 -1.80
N VAL A 112 -5.75 5.83 -2.21
CA VAL A 112 -7.18 5.71 -1.95
C VAL A 112 -7.79 4.53 -2.71
N VAL A 113 -7.42 4.30 -3.97
CA VAL A 113 -8.01 3.21 -4.77
C VAL A 113 -7.70 1.83 -4.16
N PRO A 114 -6.45 1.45 -3.86
CA PRO A 114 -6.18 0.19 -3.17
C PRO A 114 -6.84 0.12 -1.79
N GLY A 115 -6.88 1.24 -1.04
CA GLY A 115 -7.54 1.31 0.26
C GLY A 115 -9.02 0.98 0.21
N LEU A 116 -9.74 1.54 -0.77
CA LEU A 116 -11.16 1.26 -1.01
C LEU A 116 -11.37 -0.20 -1.43
N LEU A 117 -10.51 -0.73 -2.30
CA LEU A 117 -10.58 -2.13 -2.71
C LEU A 117 -10.40 -3.07 -1.51
N PHE A 118 -9.44 -2.79 -0.63
CA PHE A 118 -9.26 -3.56 0.61
C PHE A 118 -10.46 -3.44 1.56
N ALA A 119 -11.05 -2.24 1.71
CA ALA A 119 -12.23 -2.05 2.54
C ALA A 119 -13.44 -2.85 2.03
N VAL A 120 -13.69 -2.82 0.72
CA VAL A 120 -14.78 -3.59 0.10
C VAL A 120 -14.50 -5.11 0.14
N ALA A 121 -13.23 -5.50 0.00
CA ALA A 121 -12.80 -6.88 0.11
C ALA A 121 -12.84 -7.42 1.55
N ALA A 122 -12.88 -6.54 2.56
CA ALA A 122 -12.85 -6.94 3.96
C ALA A 122 -14.18 -7.62 4.38
N PRO A 123 -14.11 -8.68 5.21
CA PRO A 123 -15.29 -9.16 5.91
C PRO A 123 -15.80 -8.08 6.88
N PRO A 124 -17.11 -7.99 7.15
CA PRO A 124 -17.60 -7.12 8.20
C PRO A 124 -16.88 -7.44 9.53
N PRO A 125 -16.56 -6.42 10.35
CA PRO A 125 -16.06 -6.66 11.70
C PRO A 125 -17.05 -7.57 12.44
N ARG A 126 -16.56 -8.63 13.08
CA ARG A 126 -17.40 -9.41 14.01
C ARG A 126 -17.69 -8.52 15.22
N ALA A 127 -18.95 -8.36 15.57
CA ALA A 127 -19.42 -7.50 16.66
C ALA A 127 -19.27 -8.17 18.04
N ASP A 128 -18.71 -9.38 18.05
CA ASP A 128 -18.83 -10.35 19.13
C ASP A 128 -17.43 -10.78 19.58
N ARG A 129 -16.93 -10.03 20.58
CA ARG A 129 -16.03 -10.50 21.62
C ARG A 129 -16.64 -10.18 22.97
#